data_AF-A0A2D5VIG2-F1
#
_entry.id   AF-A0A2D5VIG2-F1
#
_cell.length_a   1.000
_cell.length_b   1.000
_cell.length_c   1.000
_cell.angle_alpha   90.00
_cell.angle_beta   90.00
_cell.angle_gamma   90.00
#
_symmetry.space_group_name_H-M   'P 1'
#
loop_
_entity.id
_entity.type
_entity.pdbx_description
1 polymer ?
#
loop_
_entity_poly.entity_id
_entity_poly.type
_entity_poly.pdbx_seq_one_letter_code
_entity_poly.pdbx_strand_id
1 'polypeptide(L)'
;MKTIQFSLQIADEITSINQLERYVNHLGQQIKRQLLTNMLAQLGQSESQSDSTPLTCPNCQKTETMAWGNRARVLKTVFGPVHFRLPRRKCRPCQQTFSLSRLGLELNGSNITSELRKIAILCASSWPFRQAANVLW
;
A
#
# COMPACT_ATOMS: atom_id res chain seq x y z
N MET A 1 -2.28 -13.53 -16.78
CA MET A 1 -0.94 -13.40 -16.16
C MET A 1 -0.37 -12.04 -16.57
N LYS A 2 0.09 -11.19 -15.64
CA LYS A 2 0.76 -9.93 -16.00
C LYS A 2 2.26 -10.18 -16.06
N THR A 3 2.85 -10.04 -17.23
CA THR A 3 4.30 -10.19 -17.41
C THR A 3 4.96 -8.83 -17.18
N ILE A 4 5.95 -8.79 -16.29
CA ILE A 4 6.79 -7.61 -16.06
C ILE A 4 8.15 -7.95 -16.67
N GLN A 5 8.55 -7.24 -17.73
CA GLN A 5 9.88 -7.32 -18.32
C GLN A 5 10.73 -6.14 -17.85
N PHE A 6 11.97 -6.41 -17.43
CA PHE A 6 12.95 -5.37 -17.09
C PHE A 6 14.24 -5.63 -17.86
N SER A 7 14.79 -4.57 -18.45
CA SER A 7 16.19 -4.49 -18.82
C SER A 7 16.95 -3.76 -17.71
N LEU A 8 18.10 -4.30 -17.33
CA LEU A 8 18.93 -3.73 -16.27
C LEU A 8 20.28 -3.41 -16.88
N GLN A 9 20.64 -2.13 -16.87
CA GLN A 9 21.98 -1.67 -17.22
C GLN A 9 22.71 -1.32 -15.94
N ILE A 10 23.89 -1.90 -15.77
CA ILE A 10 24.77 -1.60 -14.65
C ILE A 10 25.59 -0.38 -15.06
N ALA A 11 25.59 0.67 -14.23
CA ALA A 11 26.43 1.83 -14.49
C ALA A 11 27.91 1.44 -14.41
N ASP A 12 28.71 1.87 -15.38
CA ASP A 12 30.15 1.61 -15.43
C ASP A 12 30.90 2.16 -14.20
N GLU A 13 30.26 3.06 -13.45
CA GLU A 13 30.77 3.70 -12.22
C GLU A 13 30.74 2.80 -10.97
N ILE A 14 30.11 1.61 -11.04
CA ILE A 14 30.08 0.68 -9.90
C ILE A 14 31.41 -0.06 -9.79
N THR A 15 32.21 0.34 -8.81
CA THR A 15 33.61 -0.13 -8.65
C THR A 15 33.77 -1.14 -7.50
N SER A 16 32.71 -1.46 -6.75
CA SER A 16 32.77 -2.41 -5.64
C SER A 16 31.49 -3.20 -5.42
N ILE A 17 31.62 -4.38 -4.79
CA ILE A 17 30.50 -5.24 -4.39
C ILE A 17 29.55 -4.48 -3.45
N ASN A 18 30.08 -3.73 -2.48
CA ASN A 18 29.26 -2.96 -1.54
C ASN A 18 28.41 -1.88 -2.25
N GLN A 19 28.95 -1.23 -3.29
CA GLN A 19 28.18 -0.27 -4.09
C GLN A 19 27.10 -0.99 -4.90
N LEU A 20 27.43 -2.13 -5.50
CA LEU A 20 26.47 -2.95 -6.24
C LEU A 20 25.31 -3.38 -5.34
N GLU A 21 25.58 -3.89 -4.14
CA GLU A 21 24.55 -4.31 -3.19
C GLU A 21 23.62 -3.16 -2.80
N ARG A 22 24.17 -1.98 -2.51
CA ARG A 22 23.36 -0.79 -2.21
C ARG A 22 22.50 -0.38 -3.40
N TYR A 23 23.06 -0.41 -4.60
CA TYR A 23 22.36 -0.06 -5.83
C TYR A 23 21.21 -1.05 -6.11
N VAL A 24 21.48 -2.35 -6.07
CA VAL A 24 20.48 -3.41 -6.27
C VAL A 24 19.38 -3.33 -5.22
N ASN A 25 19.72 -3.11 -3.95
CA ASN A 25 18.75 -2.92 -2.89
C ASN A 25 17.85 -1.70 -3.14
N HIS A 26 18.44 -0.57 -3.53
CA HIS A 26 17.70 0.65 -3.83
C HIS A 26 16.74 0.45 -5.01
N LEU A 27 17.24 -0.09 -6.12
CA LEU A 27 16.44 -0.39 -7.31
C LEU A 27 15.31 -1.38 -6.98
N GLY A 28 15.63 -2.44 -6.24
CA GLY A 28 14.66 -3.42 -5.78
C GLY A 28 13.54 -2.80 -4.93
N GLN A 29 13.87 -1.87 -4.03
CA GLN A 29 12.88 -1.12 -3.26
C GLN A 29 12.03 -0.19 -4.14
N GLN A 30 12.62 0.46 -5.14
CA GLN A 30 11.87 1.30 -6.09
C GLN A 30 10.87 0.47 -6.90
N ILE A 31 11.29 -0.66 -7.46
CA ILE A 31 10.42 -1.58 -8.22
C ILE A 31 9.27 -2.08 -7.35
N LYS A 32 9.57 -2.57 -6.12
CA LYS A 32 8.54 -3.05 -5.18
C LYS A 32 7.50 -1.96 -4.88
N ARG A 33 7.94 -0.72 -4.64
CA ARG A 33 7.04 0.42 -4.40
C ARG A 33 6.19 0.75 -5.62
N GLN A 34 6.76 0.80 -6.81
CA GLN A 34 6.01 1.06 -8.05
C GLN A 34 4.97 -0.02 -8.32
N LEU A 35 5.32 -1.30 -8.18
CA LEU A 35 4.39 -2.41 -8.38
C LEU A 35 3.21 -2.35 -7.41
N LEU A 36 3.48 -2.14 -6.12
CA LEU A 36 2.42 -2.01 -5.12
C LEU A 36 1.54 -0.77 -5.41
N THR A 37 2.14 0.36 -5.78
CA THR A 37 1.40 1.58 -6.12
C THR A 37 0.46 1.35 -7.30
N ASN A 38 0.94 0.68 -8.35
CA ASN A 38 0.14 0.36 -9.53
C ASN A 38 -0.98 -0.63 -9.22
N MET A 39 -0.72 -1.63 -8.38
CA MET A 39 -1.73 -2.58 -7.90
C MET A 39 -2.83 -1.87 -7.11
N LEU A 40 -2.44 -0.99 -6.17
CA LEU A 40 -3.37 -0.19 -5.36
C LEU A 40 -4.23 0.74 -6.23
N ALA A 41 -3.63 1.37 -7.25
CA ALA A 41 -4.35 2.21 -8.19
C ALA A 41 -5.39 1.42 -9.00
N GLN A 42 -5.01 0.22 -9.47
CA GLN A 42 -5.91 -0.67 -10.22
C GLN A 42 -7.09 -1.16 -9.36
N LEU A 43 -6.83 -1.54 -8.11
CA LEU A 43 -7.90 -1.92 -7.18
C LEU A 43 -8.88 -0.77 -6.95
N GLY A 44 -8.38 0.46 -6.75
CA GLY A 44 -9.23 1.64 -6.60
C GLY A 44 -10.07 1.97 -7.84
N GLN A 45 -9.56 1.73 -9.04
CA GLN A 45 -10.30 1.90 -10.31
C GLN A 45 -11.37 0.83 -10.50
N SER A 46 -11.05 -0.44 -10.22
CA SER A 46 -11.99 -1.55 -10.35
C SER A 46 -13.20 -1.40 -9.42
N GLU A 47 -13.01 -0.93 -8.19
CA GLU A 47 -14.12 -0.65 -7.26
C GLU A 47 -14.94 0.59 -7.66
N SER A 48 -14.36 1.48 -8.46
CA SER A 48 -15.08 2.65 -9.00
C SER A 48 -15.97 2.26 -10.18
N GLN A 49 -15.61 1.20 -10.91
CA GLN A 49 -16.26 0.74 -12.15
C GLN A 49 -17.15 -0.50 -11.96
N SER A 50 -17.05 -1.23 -10.85
CA SER A 50 -17.93 -2.38 -10.58
C SER A 50 -19.32 -1.92 -10.17
N ASP A 51 -20.19 -1.70 -11.17
CA ASP A 51 -21.64 -1.48 -11.01
C ASP A 51 -22.39 -2.74 -10.50
N SER A 52 -21.71 -3.88 -10.36
CA SER A 52 -22.34 -5.18 -10.14
C SER A 52 -22.54 -5.59 -8.67
N THR A 53 -22.02 -4.84 -7.71
CA THR A 53 -22.34 -5.07 -6.28
C THR A 53 -22.85 -3.79 -5.63
N PRO A 54 -24.13 -3.72 -5.22
CA PRO A 54 -24.66 -2.55 -4.53
C PRO A 54 -23.87 -2.30 -3.24
N LEU A 55 -23.07 -1.24 -3.23
CA LEU A 55 -22.32 -0.84 -2.05
C LEU A 55 -23.31 -0.34 -0.99
N THR A 56 -23.43 -1.11 0.08
CA THR A 56 -24.34 -0.83 1.18
C THR A 56 -23.72 0.14 2.16
N CYS A 57 -24.47 1.15 2.60
CA CYS A 57 -24.00 2.07 3.63
C CYS A 57 -23.80 1.30 4.96
N PRO A 58 -22.62 1.38 5.61
CA PRO A 58 -22.38 0.69 6.88
C PRO A 58 -23.22 1.23 8.04
N ASN A 59 -23.82 2.42 7.90
CA ASN A 59 -24.65 3.04 8.94
C ASN A 59 -26.13 2.68 8.79
N CYS A 60 -26.72 2.92 7.62
CA CYS A 60 -28.16 2.74 7.41
C CYS A 60 -28.54 1.60 6.46
N GLN A 61 -27.56 0.84 5.95
CA GLN A 61 -27.74 -0.31 5.06
C GLN A 61 -28.50 -0.02 3.76
N LYS A 62 -28.64 1.26 3.37
CA LYS A 62 -29.16 1.64 2.06
C LYS A 62 -28.07 1.61 1.01
N THR A 63 -28.43 1.27 -0.23
CA THR A 63 -27.51 1.13 -1.38
C THR A 63 -27.31 2.43 -2.15
N GLU A 64 -28.13 3.45 -1.87
CA GLU A 64 -28.05 4.79 -2.48
C GLU A 64 -26.79 5.53 -2.01
N THR A 65 -25.71 5.36 -2.76
CA THR A 65 -24.42 5.96 -2.46
C THR A 65 -23.87 6.69 -3.68
N MET A 66 -23.17 7.80 -3.45
CA MET A 66 -22.53 8.60 -4.50
C MET A 66 -21.03 8.75 -4.22
N ALA A 67 -20.23 8.95 -5.26
CA ALA A 67 -18.82 9.27 -5.11
C ALA A 67 -18.66 10.62 -4.37
N TRP A 68 -17.71 10.69 -3.44
CA TRP A 68 -17.43 11.88 -2.61
C TRP A 68 -15.93 12.24 -2.60
N GLY A 69 -15.18 11.78 -3.60
CA GLY A 69 -13.74 12.00 -3.73
C GLY A 69 -12.91 10.93 -3.03
N ASN A 70 -11.67 11.30 -2.66
CA ASN A 70 -10.64 10.36 -2.22
C ASN A 70 -10.00 10.78 -0.90
N ARG A 71 -9.53 9.81 -0.09
CA ARG A 71 -8.73 10.04 1.13
C ARG A 71 -7.30 9.55 0.93
N ALA A 72 -6.32 10.42 1.13
CA ALA A 72 -4.92 10.03 1.12
C ALA A 72 -4.59 9.05 2.26
N ARG A 73 -3.77 8.05 1.94
CA ARG A 73 -3.29 7.02 2.85
C ARG A 73 -1.83 6.69 2.58
N VAL A 74 -1.19 6.16 3.62
CA VAL A 74 0.16 5.63 3.57
C VAL A 74 0.12 4.21 4.08
N LEU A 75 0.59 3.27 3.27
CA LEU A 75 0.83 1.88 3.66
C LEU A 75 2.32 1.71 3.98
N LYS A 76 2.63 1.34 5.21
CA LYS A 76 3.98 1.06 5.69
C LYS A 76 4.34 -0.39 5.33
N THR A 77 5.42 -0.56 4.58
CA THR A 77 5.91 -1.86 4.13
C THR A 77 7.40 -2.03 4.44
N VAL A 78 7.93 -3.25 4.27
CA VAL A 78 9.36 -3.57 4.44
C VAL A 78 10.26 -2.85 3.42
N PHE A 79 9.70 -2.33 2.33
CA PHE A 79 10.41 -1.58 1.30
C PHE A 79 10.04 -0.07 1.33
N GLY A 80 9.58 0.40 2.49
CA GLY A 80 9.25 1.80 2.74
C GLY A 80 7.76 2.14 2.61
N PRO A 81 7.39 3.41 2.86
CA PRO A 81 6.01 3.86 2.77
C PRO A 81 5.53 3.96 1.32
N VAL A 82 4.33 3.48 1.06
CA VAL A 82 3.62 3.59 -0.22
C VAL A 82 2.39 4.46 -0.05
N HIS A 83 2.32 5.54 -0.83
CA HIS A 83 1.22 6.49 -0.79
C HIS A 83 0.13 6.06 -1.77
N PHE A 84 -1.12 6.11 -1.32
CA PHE A 84 -2.26 5.77 -2.16
C PHE A 84 -3.51 6.55 -1.75
N ARG A 85 -4.56 6.44 -2.54
CA ARG A 85 -5.82 7.15 -2.32
C ARG A 85 -6.97 6.15 -2.24
N LEU A 86 -7.74 6.24 -1.15
CA LEU A 86 -8.95 5.46 -0.94
C LEU A 86 -10.16 6.20 -1.49
N PRO A 87 -10.95 5.61 -2.39
CA PRO A 87 -12.25 6.15 -2.77
C PRO A 87 -13.17 6.30 -1.55
N ARG A 88 -13.89 7.43 -1.51
CA ARG A 88 -14.94 7.71 -0.53
C ARG A 88 -16.29 7.74 -1.22
N ARG A 89 -17.29 7.21 -0.52
CA ARG A 89 -18.69 7.29 -0.89
C ARG A 89 -19.46 8.06 0.18
N LYS A 90 -20.52 8.73 -0.23
CA LYS A 90 -21.48 9.38 0.66
C LYS A 90 -22.85 8.74 0.45
N CYS A 91 -23.49 8.32 1.54
CA CYS A 91 -24.85 7.81 1.50
C CYS A 91 -25.81 8.98 1.28
N ARG A 92 -26.71 8.89 0.29
CA ARG A 92 -27.73 9.94 0.05
C ARG A 92 -28.74 10.03 1.21
N PRO A 93 -29.31 8.91 1.71
CA PRO A 93 -30.26 8.95 2.82
C PRO A 93 -29.72 9.47 4.15
N CYS A 94 -28.61 8.92 4.66
CA CYS A 94 -28.10 9.27 6.00
C CYS A 94 -26.93 10.26 5.98
N GLN A 95 -26.50 10.70 4.79
CA GLN A 95 -25.39 11.63 4.58
C GLN A 95 -24.01 11.14 5.08
N GLN A 96 -23.93 9.93 5.65
CA GLN A 96 -22.69 9.36 6.17
C GLN A 96 -21.69 9.13 5.04
N THR A 97 -20.46 9.57 5.28
CA THR A 97 -19.33 9.34 4.38
C THR A 97 -18.49 8.16 4.85
N PHE A 98 -18.21 7.20 3.98
CA PHE A 98 -17.41 6.03 4.30
C PHE A 98 -16.40 5.73 3.17
N SER A 99 -15.34 5.02 3.51
CA SER A 99 -14.34 4.54 2.54
C SER A 99 -14.63 3.10 2.18
N LEU A 100 -14.29 2.71 0.96
CA LEU A 100 -14.31 1.31 0.56
C LEU A 100 -13.21 0.59 1.33
N SER A 101 -13.60 -0.25 2.28
CA SER A 101 -12.69 -1.05 3.10
C SER A 101 -12.20 -2.31 2.40
N ARG A 102 -12.74 -2.61 1.20
CA ARG A 102 -12.56 -3.86 0.47
C ARG A 102 -11.42 -3.87 -0.54
N LEU A 103 -10.56 -2.85 -0.56
CA LEU A 103 -9.25 -3.04 -1.18
C LEU A 103 -8.66 -4.29 -0.54
N GLY A 104 -8.43 -5.34 -1.33
CA GLY A 104 -7.96 -6.68 -0.93
C GLY A 104 -6.59 -6.70 -0.25
N LEU A 105 -6.20 -5.57 0.33
CA LEU A 105 -5.25 -5.39 1.39
C LEU A 105 -5.86 -6.00 2.65
N GLU A 106 -5.43 -7.21 3.00
CA GLU A 106 -5.75 -7.92 4.26
C GLU A 106 -5.18 -7.19 5.50
N LEU A 107 -5.36 -5.87 5.57
CA LEU A 107 -4.75 -5.02 6.56
C LEU A 107 -5.60 -4.90 7.82
N ASN A 108 -6.83 -5.41 7.87
CA ASN A 108 -7.70 -5.34 9.05
C ASN A 108 -7.77 -3.92 9.67
N GLY A 109 -7.78 -2.88 8.83
CA GLY A 109 -7.75 -1.47 9.26
C GLY A 109 -6.37 -0.91 9.66
N SER A 110 -5.33 -1.73 9.68
CA SER A 110 -3.92 -1.35 9.86
C SER A 110 -3.39 -0.56 8.66
N ASN A 111 -2.39 0.27 8.90
CA ASN A 111 -1.58 0.90 7.85
C ASN A 111 -0.19 0.26 7.71
N ILE A 112 0.01 -0.93 8.28
CA ILE A 112 1.26 -1.70 8.29
C ILE A 112 0.97 -3.10 7.74
N THR A 113 1.81 -3.59 6.82
CA THR A 113 1.73 -4.96 6.29
C THR A 113 2.13 -6.00 7.33
N SER A 114 1.63 -7.24 7.18
CA SER A 114 1.98 -8.37 8.04
C SER A 114 3.49 -8.60 8.14
N GLU A 115 4.20 -8.48 7.02
CA GLU A 115 5.65 -8.71 6.94
C GLU A 115 6.41 -7.65 7.73
N LEU A 116 6.04 -6.37 7.60
CA LEU A 116 6.66 -5.31 8.38
C LEU A 116 6.35 -5.48 9.87
N ARG A 117 5.14 -5.92 10.23
CA ARG A 117 4.78 -6.22 11.62
C ARG A 117 5.66 -7.33 12.21
N LYS A 118 5.89 -8.42 11.46
CA LYS A 118 6.78 -9.52 11.88
C LYS A 118 8.21 -9.00 12.13
N ILE A 119 8.77 -8.23 11.20
CA ILE A 119 10.12 -7.66 11.37
C ILE A 119 10.16 -6.73 12.57
N ALA A 120 9.16 -5.87 12.76
CA ALA A 120 9.12 -4.97 13.91
C ALA A 120 9.13 -5.70 15.26
N ILE A 121 8.41 -6.82 15.37
CA ILE A 121 8.42 -7.68 16.56
C ILE A 121 9.82 -8.27 16.79
N LEU A 122 10.45 -8.81 15.74
CA LEU A 122 11.80 -9.39 15.83
C LEU A 122 12.85 -8.34 16.21
N CYS A 123 12.77 -7.14 15.65
CA CYS A 123 13.69 -6.04 16.02
C CYS A 123 13.47 -5.62 17.48
N ALA A 124 12.22 -5.47 17.91
CA ALA A 124 11.90 -5.08 19.27
C ALA A 124 12.25 -6.14 20.32
N SER A 125 12.24 -7.44 19.95
CA SER A 125 12.68 -8.52 20.84
C SER A 125 14.20 -8.64 20.92
N SER A 126 14.93 -8.13 19.92
CA SER A 126 16.38 -8.34 19.80
C SER A 126 17.20 -7.11 20.22
N TRP A 127 16.63 -5.91 20.13
CA TRP A 127 17.34 -4.66 20.36
C TRP A 127 16.56 -3.69 21.25
N PRO A 128 17.25 -2.78 21.98
CA PRO A 128 16.61 -1.63 22.61
C PRO A 128 15.74 -0.85 21.62
N PHE A 129 14.60 -0.34 22.09
CA PHE A 129 13.59 0.28 21.24
C PHE A 129 14.15 1.35 20.28
N ARG A 130 15.07 2.20 20.75
CA ARG A 130 15.72 3.24 19.93
C ARG A 130 16.54 2.65 18.78
N GLN A 131 17.24 1.55 19.01
CA GLN A 131 18.03 0.87 17.98
C GLN A 131 17.11 0.15 16.99
N ALA A 132 16.09 -0.55 17.49
CA ALA A 132 15.08 -1.18 16.65
C ALA A 132 14.37 -0.16 15.74
N ALA A 133 14.06 1.03 16.26
CA ALA A 133 13.46 2.10 15.47
C ALA A 133 14.35 2.53 14.30
N ASN A 134 15.66 2.70 14.51
CA ASN A 134 16.60 3.11 13.45
C ASN A 134 16.80 2.07 12.34
N VAL A 135 16.53 0.79 12.61
CA VAL A 135 16.64 -0.27 11.59
C VAL A 135 15.37 -0.36 10.74
N LEU A 136 14.23 0.02 11.33
CA LEU A 136 12.92 0.00 10.67
C LEU A 136 12.63 1.29 9.90
N TRP A 137 13.32 2.41 10.21
CA TRP A 137 13.03 3.76 9.73
C TRP A 137 14.29 4.60 9.51
#